data_AF-A0A7S0TI84-F1
#
_entry.id   AF-A0A7S0TI84-F1
#
_cell.length_a   1.000
_cell.length_b   1.000
_cell.length_c   1.000
_cell.angle_alpha   90.00
_cell.angle_beta   90.00
_cell.angle_gamma   90.00
#
_symmetry.space_group_name_H-M   'P 1'
#
loop_
_entity.id
_entity.type
_entity.pdbx_description
1 polymer ?
#
loop_
_entity_poly.entity_id
_entity_poly.type
_entity_poly.pdbx_seq_one_letter_code
_entity_poly.pdbx_strand_id
1 'polypeptide(L)'
;LPFCWTPCTEVPTGNEIIPGTRCTLYHECNNGKVMIRRSCTAPLVFDMAKNFCNFYEQVECPPDITCEPTPFPSQSPEIVPTKMPSLSPVTEEPTASPLMGSRALDYIASKRILFEKYVLVSYTSAGVSYQSTLYTFDEFMTSLKVMGKDGFGADFRFFLFDSSHDYVYGMVSTAAFLANAMVESISTDSCDENHEEGINGRYAMSNSCGQYKRSYQDETCDDNAYSCDVDPNMQVTAVTSAPGARSPPPFMCQPGNNNNAGYWDTNTGVPVSAAYSNSNGRTDVEGCCFWGRGALLTRNVCNLGKLNYYLGKGGFKQGKRNVLYPDIDFCADPEATCSSPVADALRWRTGMFEWSDRVQRYSNEEWDYEDQLRQFVDGDLGYASLRDFITSTSRILSSGCHKRGCAHPYNPDIEIRQLAERIANFDMILNTVLDMRSLLSQPIAPLPSPPNQTPTFISPNKPTPNNDIEQTNPGPTIQLAPPTPPKPPAFFQPPTNPSPNIQPTQGEPIPGENIVFDNDDATTNLIVLEDNGAFPIELSRTIMLSVLSTIAMMLL
;
A
#
# COMPACT_ATOMS: atom_id res chain seq x y z
N LEU A 1 -5.21 21.22 38.30
CA LEU A 1 -5.89 20.94 37.02
C LEU A 1 -6.25 22.28 36.39
N PRO A 2 -5.40 22.88 35.53
CA PRO A 2 -5.89 23.92 34.66
C PRO A 2 -6.60 23.23 33.47
N PHE A 3 -7.78 23.75 33.17
CA PHE A 3 -8.70 23.25 32.16
C PHE A 3 -8.05 23.25 30.78
N CYS A 4 -7.94 22.10 30.13
CA CYS A 4 -7.77 22.06 28.68
C CYS A 4 -9.13 22.43 28.06
N TRP A 5 -9.09 23.34 27.09
CA TRP A 5 -10.26 23.74 26.29
C TRP A 5 -11.04 22.48 25.86
N THR A 6 -12.33 22.47 26.16
CA THR A 6 -13.22 21.36 25.84
C THR A 6 -14.17 21.83 24.75
N PRO A 7 -14.06 21.31 23.51
CA PRO A 7 -14.89 21.76 22.40
C PRO A 7 -16.38 21.61 22.71
N CYS A 8 -17.17 22.55 22.19
CA CYS A 8 -18.61 22.66 22.33
C CYS A 8 -19.11 23.00 23.74
N THR A 9 -18.24 23.17 24.74
CA THR A 9 -18.70 23.50 26.10
C THR A 9 -19.19 24.93 26.23
N GLU A 10 -18.60 25.86 25.49
CA GLU A 10 -18.99 27.28 25.50
C GLU A 10 -20.12 27.59 24.51
N VAL A 11 -20.32 26.74 23.49
CA VAL A 11 -21.34 26.91 22.45
C VAL A 11 -22.25 25.68 22.42
N PRO A 12 -23.41 25.70 23.13
CA PRO A 12 -24.28 24.54 23.25
C PRO A 12 -24.72 24.00 21.88
N THR A 13 -25.06 24.87 20.94
CA THR A 13 -25.37 24.46 19.56
C THR A 13 -24.79 25.48 18.60
N GLY A 14 -24.00 25.04 17.62
CA GLY A 14 -23.27 25.94 16.72
C GLY A 14 -22.00 25.29 16.19
N ASN A 15 -21.12 26.07 15.57
CA ASN A 15 -19.84 25.58 15.07
C ASN A 15 -18.68 26.22 15.84
N GLU A 16 -17.71 25.42 16.27
CA GLU A 16 -16.55 25.88 17.05
C GLU A 16 -15.24 25.48 16.38
N ILE A 17 -14.32 26.42 16.18
CA ILE A 17 -13.04 26.17 15.51
C ILE A 17 -12.10 25.37 16.41
N ILE A 18 -11.28 24.52 15.78
CA ILE A 18 -10.29 23.71 16.50
C ILE A 18 -8.99 24.50 16.70
N PRO A 19 -8.49 24.63 17.94
CA PRO A 19 -7.21 25.27 18.21
C PRO A 19 -6.04 24.57 17.51
N GLY A 20 -5.10 25.37 17.02
CA GLY A 20 -3.89 24.95 16.33
C GLY A 20 -4.10 24.70 14.83
N THR A 21 -5.28 25.02 14.29
CA THR A 21 -5.66 24.68 12.91
C THR A 21 -5.93 25.90 12.04
N ARG A 22 -5.77 27.13 12.55
CA ARG A 22 -6.02 28.38 11.81
C ARG A 22 -7.36 28.39 11.07
N CYS A 23 -8.43 27.94 11.74
CA CYS A 23 -9.80 27.87 11.19
C CYS A 23 -10.00 26.93 10.00
N THR A 24 -9.02 26.11 9.64
CA THR A 24 -9.21 25.10 8.59
C THR A 24 -10.14 23.98 9.03
N LEU A 25 -10.28 23.77 10.34
CA LEU A 25 -11.12 22.74 10.96
C LEU A 25 -12.07 23.33 12.01
N TYR A 26 -13.26 22.74 12.12
CA TYR A 26 -14.27 23.11 13.11
C TYR A 26 -15.10 21.89 13.56
N HIS A 27 -15.72 22.00 14.73
CA HIS A 27 -16.68 21.05 15.27
C HIS A 27 -18.09 21.56 15.06
N GLU A 28 -19.01 20.69 14.65
CA GLU A 28 -20.45 20.95 14.77
C GLU A 28 -20.90 20.50 16.16
N CYS A 29 -21.41 21.45 16.92
CA CYS A 29 -21.83 21.30 18.30
C CYS A 29 -23.35 21.18 18.40
N ASN A 30 -23.83 20.26 19.24
CA ASN A 30 -25.24 20.16 19.60
C ASN A 30 -25.39 19.78 21.09
N ASN A 31 -26.19 20.55 21.83
CA ASN A 31 -26.37 20.46 23.28
C ASN A 31 -25.06 20.29 24.08
N GLY A 32 -24.04 21.07 23.74
CA GLY A 32 -22.77 21.11 24.45
C GLY A 32 -21.80 19.99 24.09
N LYS A 33 -22.10 19.21 23.04
CA LYS A 33 -21.30 18.06 22.59
C LYS A 33 -20.88 18.20 21.15
N VAL A 34 -19.68 17.72 20.84
CA VAL A 34 -19.20 17.56 19.46
C VAL A 34 -20.00 16.46 18.79
N MET A 35 -20.68 16.80 17.69
CA MET A 35 -21.42 15.86 16.86
C MET A 35 -20.55 15.31 15.73
N ILE A 36 -19.82 16.20 15.06
CA ILE A 36 -18.94 15.85 13.95
C ILE A 36 -17.84 16.90 13.81
N ARG A 37 -16.68 16.46 13.34
CA ARG A 37 -15.56 17.32 12.95
C ARG A 37 -15.62 17.54 11.44
N ARG A 38 -15.53 18.80 11.01
CA ARG A 38 -15.50 19.17 9.60
C ARG A 38 -14.24 19.96 9.26
N SER A 39 -13.91 19.94 7.99
CA SER A 39 -12.84 20.74 7.40
C SER A 39 -13.41 21.59 6.27
N CYS A 40 -12.81 22.75 6.05
CA CYS A 40 -13.02 23.50 4.84
C CYS A 40 -12.11 22.98 3.73
N THR A 41 -12.66 22.79 2.53
CA THR A 41 -11.88 22.40 1.35
C THR A 41 -10.83 23.48 1.08
N ALA A 42 -9.55 23.11 1.04
CA ALA A 42 -8.48 24.04 0.73
C ALA A 42 -8.74 24.77 -0.61
N PRO A 43 -8.57 26.09 -0.71
CA PRO A 43 -7.89 27.00 0.24
C PRO A 43 -8.81 27.72 1.25
N LEU A 44 -10.03 27.23 1.48
CA LEU A 44 -11.03 27.91 2.30
C LEU A 44 -10.80 27.66 3.81
N VAL A 45 -11.20 28.61 4.64
CA VAL A 45 -11.26 28.48 6.10
C VAL A 45 -12.67 28.76 6.60
N PHE A 46 -12.98 28.27 7.80
CA PHE A 46 -14.33 28.35 8.33
C PHE A 46 -14.66 29.75 8.85
N ASP A 47 -15.65 30.39 8.25
CA ASP A 47 -16.19 31.68 8.68
C ASP A 47 -17.28 31.43 9.72
N MET A 48 -16.97 31.61 11.01
CA MET A 48 -17.95 31.42 12.09
C MET A 48 -19.11 32.41 12.02
N ALA A 49 -18.90 33.62 11.49
CA ALA A 49 -19.94 34.63 11.41
C ALA A 49 -20.97 34.31 10.33
N LYS A 50 -20.53 33.69 9.22
CA LYS A 50 -21.40 33.32 8.10
C LYS A 50 -21.78 31.84 8.06
N ASN A 51 -21.14 31.02 8.88
CA ASN A 51 -21.40 29.61 9.04
C ASN A 51 -21.14 28.75 7.78
N PHE A 52 -20.11 29.11 7.00
CA PHE A 52 -19.66 28.34 5.83
C PHE A 52 -18.15 28.54 5.56
N CYS A 53 -17.58 27.73 4.66
CA CYS A 53 -16.18 27.83 4.27
C CYS A 53 -15.94 28.97 3.28
N ASN A 54 -15.14 29.95 3.67
CA ASN A 54 -14.89 31.16 2.88
C ASN A 54 -13.39 31.36 2.64
N PHE A 55 -13.04 32.26 1.72
CA PHE A 55 -11.64 32.57 1.43
C PHE A 55 -10.97 33.22 2.63
N TYR A 56 -9.72 32.83 2.93
CA TYR A 56 -8.95 33.28 4.10
C TYR A 56 -8.91 34.80 4.27
N GLU A 57 -8.79 35.55 3.18
CA GLU A 57 -8.76 37.02 3.16
C GLU A 57 -10.06 37.68 3.64
N GLN A 58 -11.14 36.90 3.70
CA GLN A 58 -12.49 37.35 4.08
C GLN A 58 -12.94 36.80 5.44
N VAL A 59 -12.07 36.08 6.16
CA VAL A 59 -12.38 35.44 7.44
C VAL A 59 -11.43 35.94 8.52
N GLU A 60 -11.98 36.50 9.60
CA GLU A 60 -11.21 36.78 10.80
C GLU A 60 -11.17 35.52 11.68
N CYS A 61 -10.05 34.79 11.58
CA CYS A 61 -9.83 33.58 12.35
C CYS A 61 -9.44 33.93 13.80
N PRO A 62 -10.18 33.47 14.85
CA PRO A 62 -9.75 33.66 16.23
C PRO A 62 -8.38 33.04 16.49
N PRO A 63 -7.58 33.62 17.41
CA PRO A 63 -6.29 33.06 17.78
C PRO A 63 -6.45 31.68 18.40
N ASP A 64 -5.56 30.76 18.03
CA ASP A 64 -5.55 29.40 18.55
C ASP A 64 -5.33 29.41 20.08
N ILE A 65 -6.26 28.79 20.83
CA ILE A 65 -6.12 28.62 22.28
C ILE A 65 -5.02 27.58 22.54
N THR A 66 -3.92 27.97 23.19
CA THR A 66 -2.83 27.05 23.54
C THR A 66 -3.09 26.37 24.88
N CYS A 67 -2.98 25.04 24.91
CA CYS A 67 -2.94 24.27 26.16
C CYS A 67 -1.48 24.12 26.60
N GLU A 68 -1.12 24.60 27.79
CA GLU A 68 0.22 24.35 28.34
C GLU A 68 0.40 22.85 28.68
N PRO A 69 1.52 22.22 28.30
CA PRO A 69 1.79 20.83 28.65
C PRO A 69 1.98 20.68 30.16
N THR A 70 1.30 19.71 30.75
CA THR A 70 1.41 19.37 32.18
C THR A 70 2.80 18.78 32.47
N PRO A 71 3.52 19.22 33.52
CA PRO A 71 4.88 18.75 33.78
C PRO A 71 4.89 17.31 34.30
N PHE A 72 5.67 16.44 33.65
CA PHE A 72 6.10 15.14 34.19
C PHE A 72 7.05 15.35 35.39
N PRO A 73 7.03 14.47 36.41
CA PRO A 73 7.90 14.60 37.57
C PRO A 73 9.34 14.21 37.20
N SER A 74 10.24 15.19 37.18
CA SER A 74 11.69 14.97 37.14
C SER A 74 12.25 15.16 38.54
N GLN A 75 12.74 14.07 39.15
CA GLN A 75 13.76 14.20 40.19
C GLN A 75 15.13 14.11 39.51
N SER A 76 15.85 15.23 39.45
CA SER A 76 17.30 15.27 39.41
C SER A 76 17.80 16.66 39.84
N PRO A 77 19.00 16.78 40.47
CA PRO A 77 19.32 17.86 41.40
C PRO A 77 19.81 19.17 40.74
N GLU A 78 19.69 20.23 41.55
CA GLU A 78 19.94 21.65 41.27
C GLU A 78 21.35 21.99 40.74
N ILE A 79 21.40 22.86 39.72
CA ILE A 79 22.49 23.84 39.53
C ILE A 79 21.91 25.21 39.12
N VAL A 80 22.48 26.23 39.76
CA VAL A 80 22.16 27.66 39.93
C VAL A 80 22.21 28.51 38.63
N PRO A 81 21.42 29.61 38.50
CA PRO A 81 21.15 30.28 37.24
C PRO A 81 22.21 31.33 36.86
N THR A 82 22.48 31.48 35.56
CA THR A 82 23.25 32.63 35.04
C THR A 82 22.59 33.23 33.79
N LYS A 83 22.14 34.49 33.98
CA LYS A 83 21.88 35.62 33.06
C LYS A 83 21.42 35.37 31.60
N MET A 84 20.26 35.97 31.29
CA MET A 84 19.85 36.45 29.96
C MET A 84 20.89 37.42 29.34
N PRO A 85 21.10 37.30 28.03
CA PRO A 85 20.82 38.40 27.08
C PRO A 85 20.05 37.82 25.85
N SER A 86 19.04 38.41 25.24
CA SER A 86 18.81 39.75 24.64
C SER A 86 18.18 39.43 23.28
N LEU A 87 17.05 40.06 22.97
CA LEU A 87 16.25 39.88 21.77
C LEU A 87 17.02 40.22 20.49
N SER A 88 16.92 39.36 19.49
CA SER A 88 17.16 39.65 18.07
C SER A 88 16.09 38.94 17.23
N PRO A 89 15.73 39.49 16.05
CA PRO A 89 14.48 39.17 15.35
C PRO A 89 14.57 37.83 14.60
N VAL A 90 13.52 37.02 14.73
CA VAL A 90 13.34 35.78 13.97
C VAL A 90 12.84 36.13 12.59
N THR A 91 13.72 35.97 11.60
CA THR A 91 13.34 35.60 10.24
C THR A 91 13.79 34.15 10.09
N GLU A 92 12.89 33.17 10.26
CA GLU A 92 13.16 31.79 9.90
C GLU A 92 12.13 31.27 8.89
N GLU A 93 12.69 30.84 7.76
CA GLU A 93 12.12 29.97 6.74
C GLU A 93 11.70 28.60 7.31
N PRO A 94 10.86 27.84 6.57
CA PRO A 94 10.35 26.56 7.06
C PRO A 94 11.48 25.55 7.29
N THR A 95 11.46 24.96 8.49
CA THR A 95 12.43 23.98 8.97
C THR A 95 12.47 22.75 8.06
N ALA A 96 13.66 22.40 7.56
CA ALA A 96 13.89 21.21 6.77
C ALA A 96 13.52 19.95 7.57
N SER A 97 12.76 19.04 6.94
CA SER A 97 12.47 17.70 7.49
C SER A 97 13.78 16.97 7.84
N PRO A 98 13.82 16.17 8.92
CA PRO A 98 14.99 15.38 9.27
C PRO A 98 15.41 14.47 8.11
N LEU A 99 16.71 14.46 7.77
CA LEU A 99 17.26 13.60 6.73
C LEU A 99 17.10 12.12 7.16
N MET A 100 16.29 11.35 6.43
CA MET A 100 16.11 9.91 6.59
C MET A 100 17.34 9.13 6.07
N GLY A 101 18.26 9.85 5.41
CA GLY A 101 19.56 9.40 4.94
C GLY A 101 19.47 8.50 3.72
N SER A 102 18.36 8.55 2.98
CA SER A 102 18.13 7.85 1.72
C SER A 102 17.48 8.84 0.77
N ARG A 103 17.99 8.95 -0.46
CA ARG A 103 17.45 9.92 -1.43
C ARG A 103 15.97 9.66 -1.75
N ALA A 104 15.58 8.39 -1.85
CA ALA A 104 14.18 8.02 -2.05
C ALA A 104 13.33 8.43 -0.83
N LEU A 105 13.74 8.10 0.39
CA LEU A 105 13.01 8.46 1.60
C LEU A 105 12.93 9.98 1.79
N ASP A 106 14.03 10.69 1.56
CA ASP A 106 14.10 12.15 1.70
C ASP A 106 13.19 12.84 0.68
N TYR A 107 13.17 12.35 -0.57
CA TYR A 107 12.27 12.87 -1.59
C TYR A 107 10.81 12.60 -1.25
N ILE A 108 10.44 11.36 -0.88
CA ILE A 108 9.08 11.01 -0.47
C ILE A 108 8.65 11.85 0.75
N ALA A 109 9.53 12.01 1.75
CA ALA A 109 9.29 12.86 2.92
C ALA A 109 8.99 14.31 2.54
N SER A 110 9.67 14.85 1.52
CA SER A 110 9.43 16.22 1.02
C SER A 110 8.05 16.40 0.38
N LYS A 111 7.38 15.31 -0.01
CA LYS A 111 6.06 15.31 -0.65
C LYS A 111 4.91 15.06 0.33
N ARG A 112 5.14 15.09 1.65
CA ARG A 112 4.13 14.83 2.71
C ARG A 112 2.75 15.40 2.38
N ILE A 113 2.66 16.69 2.10
CA ILE A 113 1.39 17.39 1.86
C ILE A 113 0.61 16.74 0.71
N LEU A 114 1.31 16.32 -0.34
CA LEU A 114 0.69 15.66 -1.50
C LEU A 114 0.28 14.22 -1.17
N PHE A 115 1.08 13.49 -0.39
CA PHE A 115 0.69 12.16 0.08
C PHE A 115 -0.56 12.21 0.96
N GLU A 116 -0.60 13.11 1.94
CA GLU A 116 -1.76 13.29 2.82
C GLU A 116 -3.00 13.71 2.02
N LYS A 117 -2.83 14.60 1.03
CA LYS A 117 -3.92 15.10 0.19
C LYS A 117 -4.46 14.09 -0.84
N TYR A 118 -3.63 13.21 -1.37
CA TYR A 118 -3.98 12.39 -2.54
C TYR A 118 -3.88 10.88 -2.32
N VAL A 119 -2.95 10.42 -1.49
CA VAL A 119 -2.67 8.98 -1.30
C VAL A 119 -3.33 8.44 -0.05
N LEU A 120 -3.22 9.18 1.06
CA LEU A 120 -3.69 8.76 2.39
C LEU A 120 -5.12 9.25 2.66
N VAL A 121 -5.98 9.11 1.66
CA VAL A 121 -7.37 9.58 1.67
C VAL A 121 -8.32 8.40 1.59
N SER A 122 -9.30 8.41 2.48
CA SER A 122 -10.35 7.40 2.58
C SER A 122 -11.70 8.01 2.26
N TYR A 123 -12.70 7.16 1.99
CA TYR A 123 -14.02 7.56 1.55
C TYR A 123 -15.09 6.89 2.40
N THR A 124 -16.09 7.67 2.78
CA THR A 124 -17.31 7.12 3.40
C THR A 124 -18.11 6.35 2.35
N SER A 125 -19.09 5.55 2.77
CA SER A 125 -20.01 4.86 1.85
C SER A 125 -20.81 5.82 0.95
N ALA A 126 -20.89 7.10 1.31
CA ALA A 126 -21.50 8.16 0.50
C ALA A 126 -20.51 8.84 -0.47
N GLY A 127 -19.25 8.38 -0.53
CA GLY A 127 -18.20 8.95 -1.38
C GLY A 127 -17.55 10.22 -0.85
N VAL A 128 -17.85 10.64 0.38
CA VAL A 128 -17.20 11.81 1.01
C VAL A 128 -15.79 11.42 1.43
N SER A 129 -14.79 12.17 0.97
CA SER A 129 -13.40 11.96 1.32
C SER A 129 -13.05 12.46 2.72
N TYR A 130 -12.13 11.79 3.38
CA TYR A 130 -11.54 12.19 4.66
C TYR A 130 -10.10 11.67 4.76
N GLN A 131 -9.31 12.26 5.67
CA GLN A 131 -7.96 11.79 5.94
C GLN A 131 -8.02 10.41 6.58
N SER A 132 -7.29 9.42 6.03
CA SER A 132 -7.19 8.11 6.67
C SER A 132 -6.70 8.23 8.10
N THR A 133 -7.35 7.48 9.00
CA THR A 133 -6.99 7.42 10.42
C THR A 133 -6.09 6.23 10.73
N LEU A 134 -6.16 5.15 9.95
CA LEU A 134 -5.33 3.95 10.13
C LEU A 134 -4.00 4.01 9.36
N TYR A 135 -3.95 4.78 8.27
CA TYR A 135 -2.82 4.86 7.35
C TYR A 135 -2.23 6.27 7.34
N THR A 136 -1.38 6.55 8.32
CA THR A 136 -0.74 7.86 8.50
C THR A 136 0.59 7.95 7.77
N PHE A 137 0.98 9.18 7.39
CA PHE A 137 2.24 9.43 6.69
C PHE A 137 3.46 9.12 7.57
N ASP A 138 3.39 9.43 8.87
CA ASP A 138 4.49 9.21 9.80
C ASP A 138 4.83 7.72 9.93
N GLU A 139 3.82 6.89 10.10
CA GLU A 139 4.03 5.45 10.23
C GLU A 139 4.38 4.81 8.88
N PHE A 140 3.85 5.34 7.78
CA PHE A 140 4.27 4.95 6.42
C PHE A 140 5.78 5.17 6.23
N MET A 141 6.28 6.38 6.52
CA MET A 141 7.70 6.71 6.36
C MET A 141 8.60 5.90 7.29
N THR A 142 8.16 5.72 8.54
CA THR A 142 8.89 4.91 9.53
C THR A 142 8.98 3.45 9.08
N SER A 143 7.87 2.88 8.62
CA SER A 143 7.81 1.52 8.12
C SER A 143 8.59 1.34 6.83
N LEU A 144 8.53 2.30 5.91
CA LEU A 144 9.30 2.27 4.65
C LEU A 144 10.81 2.29 4.92
N LYS A 145 11.26 3.10 5.88
CA LYS A 145 12.66 3.11 6.32
C LYS A 145 13.07 1.76 6.92
N VAL A 146 12.26 1.20 7.81
CA VAL A 146 12.56 -0.11 8.42
C VAL A 146 12.63 -1.21 7.35
N MET A 147 11.62 -1.29 6.47
CA MET A 147 11.48 -2.38 5.51
C MET A 147 12.45 -2.25 4.32
N GLY A 148 12.79 -1.03 3.91
CA GLY A 148 13.62 -0.78 2.73
C GLY A 148 15.08 -0.43 3.03
N LYS A 149 15.37 0.20 4.18
CA LYS A 149 16.71 0.72 4.48
C LYS A 149 17.37 0.05 5.68
N ASP A 150 16.71 -0.01 6.82
CA ASP A 150 17.32 -0.57 8.03
C ASP A 150 17.41 -2.10 7.91
N GLY A 151 16.38 -2.69 7.30
CA GLY A 151 16.20 -4.12 7.17
C GLY A 151 15.45 -4.71 8.36
N PHE A 152 14.90 -5.90 8.14
CA PHE A 152 14.03 -6.60 9.10
C PHE A 152 14.52 -8.02 9.41
N GLY A 153 15.82 -8.27 9.20
CA GLY A 153 16.46 -9.56 9.49
C GLY A 153 16.33 -10.63 8.39
N ALA A 154 15.68 -10.30 7.28
CA ALA A 154 15.76 -11.09 6.05
C ALA A 154 16.99 -10.72 5.20
N ASP A 155 17.32 -11.60 4.26
CA ASP A 155 18.34 -11.41 3.22
C ASP A 155 17.88 -10.49 2.07
N PHE A 156 16.64 -9.98 2.15
CA PHE A 156 16.05 -9.05 1.21
C PHE A 156 15.36 -7.91 1.93
N ARG A 157 15.03 -6.86 1.17
CA ARG A 157 14.43 -5.61 1.65
C ARG A 157 13.43 -5.10 0.64
N PHE A 158 12.62 -4.13 1.06
CA PHE A 158 11.86 -3.31 0.13
C PHE A 158 12.80 -2.53 -0.78
N PHE A 159 12.59 -2.60 -2.09
CA PHE A 159 13.50 -1.99 -3.05
C PHE A 159 13.35 -0.47 -3.08
N LEU A 160 14.19 0.22 -2.31
CA LEU A 160 14.34 1.67 -2.35
C LEU A 160 15.44 2.14 -3.30
N PHE A 161 16.29 1.22 -3.78
CA PHE A 161 17.41 1.53 -4.67
C PHE A 161 18.25 2.71 -4.16
N ASP A 162 18.71 2.63 -2.91
CA ASP A 162 19.31 3.75 -2.16
C ASP A 162 20.69 4.23 -2.65
N SER A 163 21.07 3.87 -3.89
CA SER A 163 22.23 4.42 -4.57
C SER A 163 21.94 5.87 -5.04
N SER A 164 22.98 6.66 -5.28
CA SER A 164 22.82 8.09 -5.59
C SER A 164 22.05 8.37 -6.88
N HIS A 165 21.92 7.40 -7.79
CA HIS A 165 21.27 7.55 -9.09
C HIS A 165 20.03 6.64 -9.25
N ASP A 166 19.97 5.50 -8.57
CA ASP A 166 18.89 4.52 -8.75
C ASP A 166 17.64 4.81 -7.91
N TYR A 167 17.68 5.80 -7.00
CA TYR A 167 16.58 6.08 -6.07
C TYR A 167 15.23 6.36 -6.75
N VAL A 168 15.24 6.81 -8.02
CA VAL A 168 14.04 7.00 -8.85
C VAL A 168 13.27 5.69 -9.07
N TYR A 169 13.97 4.56 -9.26
CA TYR A 169 13.33 3.25 -9.36
C TYR A 169 12.66 2.87 -8.03
N GLY A 170 13.28 3.22 -6.90
CA GLY A 170 12.71 3.00 -5.57
C GLY A 170 11.42 3.79 -5.34
N MET A 171 11.35 5.02 -5.83
CA MET A 171 10.14 5.84 -5.73
C MET A 171 9.01 5.30 -6.60
N VAL A 172 9.31 4.87 -7.82
CA VAL A 172 8.32 4.26 -8.72
C VAL A 172 7.84 2.91 -8.19
N SER A 173 8.74 2.11 -7.62
CA SER A 173 8.40 0.87 -6.91
C SER A 173 7.47 1.12 -5.71
N THR A 174 7.76 2.18 -4.93
CA THR A 174 6.91 2.61 -3.81
C THR A 174 5.54 3.10 -4.29
N ALA A 175 5.48 3.82 -5.40
CA ALA A 175 4.23 4.27 -6.00
C ALA A 175 3.35 3.10 -6.45
N ALA A 176 3.93 2.05 -7.04
CA ALA A 176 3.18 0.86 -7.44
C ALA A 176 2.62 0.09 -6.24
N PHE A 177 3.41 -0.03 -5.16
CA PHE A 177 2.93 -0.57 -3.88
C PHE A 177 1.74 0.21 -3.34
N LEU A 178 1.84 1.54 -3.28
CA LEU A 178 0.78 2.40 -2.76
C LEU A 178 -0.47 2.42 -3.62
N ALA A 179 -0.33 2.37 -4.95
CA ALA A 179 -1.48 2.30 -5.84
C ALA A 179 -2.34 1.05 -5.58
N ASN A 180 -1.70 -0.06 -5.22
CA ASN A 180 -2.37 -1.27 -4.76
C ASN A 180 -2.95 -1.10 -3.35
N ALA A 181 -2.17 -0.57 -2.39
CA ALA A 181 -2.64 -0.35 -1.02
C ALA A 181 -3.86 0.59 -0.93
N MET A 182 -3.93 1.59 -1.81
CA MET A 182 -5.07 2.49 -1.94
C MET A 182 -6.38 1.74 -2.23
N VAL A 183 -6.32 0.73 -3.09
CA VAL A 183 -7.47 -0.10 -3.46
C VAL A 183 -7.76 -1.20 -2.43
N GLU A 184 -6.74 -1.75 -1.81
CA GLU A 184 -6.92 -2.82 -0.82
C GLU A 184 -7.50 -2.29 0.50
N SER A 185 -7.03 -1.15 1.00
CA SER A 185 -7.31 -0.79 2.39
C SER A 185 -7.37 0.69 2.73
N ILE A 186 -6.59 1.55 2.06
CA ILE A 186 -6.53 2.97 2.43
C ILE A 186 -7.83 3.67 2.04
N SER A 187 -8.39 3.41 0.85
CA SER A 187 -9.63 4.06 0.40
C SER A 187 -10.83 3.78 1.30
N THR A 188 -10.84 2.65 2.00
CA THR A 188 -11.89 2.23 2.93
C THR A 188 -11.54 2.47 4.40
N ASP A 189 -10.33 2.96 4.70
CA ASP A 189 -9.75 3.07 6.05
C ASP A 189 -9.94 1.79 6.88
N SER A 190 -9.75 0.63 6.24
CA SER A 190 -9.95 -0.69 6.85
C SER A 190 -8.62 -1.40 7.03
N CYS A 191 -8.45 -2.07 8.17
CA CYS A 191 -7.31 -2.97 8.36
C CYS A 191 -7.64 -4.38 7.89
N ASP A 192 -8.88 -4.81 8.09
CA ASP A 192 -9.39 -6.12 7.76
C ASP A 192 -10.15 -6.10 6.44
N GLU A 193 -10.13 -7.24 5.77
CA GLU A 193 -10.92 -7.49 4.58
C GLU A 193 -12.42 -7.44 4.90
N ASN A 194 -13.17 -6.78 4.02
CA ASN A 194 -14.62 -6.66 4.12
C ASN A 194 -15.33 -7.77 3.36
N HIS A 195 -16.60 -8.01 3.69
CA HIS A 195 -17.51 -8.73 2.80
C HIS A 195 -17.72 -7.92 1.51
N GLU A 196 -17.07 -8.33 0.43
CA GLU A 196 -17.21 -7.71 -0.89
C GLU A 196 -18.07 -8.58 -1.84
N GLU A 197 -18.10 -9.90 -1.63
CA GLU A 197 -18.87 -10.83 -2.46
C GLU A 197 -20.27 -11.09 -1.87
N GLY A 198 -21.31 -10.55 -2.52
CA GLY A 198 -22.71 -10.75 -2.14
C GLY A 198 -23.64 -10.86 -3.34
N ILE A 199 -24.75 -11.58 -3.18
CA ILE A 199 -25.78 -11.78 -4.21
C ILE A 199 -27.10 -11.24 -3.68
N ASN A 200 -27.74 -10.32 -4.39
CA ASN A 200 -29.03 -9.72 -4.01
C ASN A 200 -29.05 -9.16 -2.56
N GLY A 201 -27.96 -8.52 -2.15
CA GLY A 201 -27.81 -7.97 -0.79
C GLY A 201 -27.50 -9.01 0.29
N ARG A 202 -27.20 -10.27 -0.08
CA ARG A 202 -26.85 -11.34 0.84
C ARG A 202 -25.38 -11.68 0.78
N TYR A 203 -24.69 -11.60 1.91
CA TYR A 203 -23.26 -11.87 2.04
C TYR A 203 -23.07 -13.09 2.93
N ALA A 204 -22.41 -14.13 2.42
CA ALA A 204 -22.18 -15.33 3.21
C ALA A 204 -21.25 -15.01 4.38
N MET A 205 -21.58 -15.50 5.58
CA MET A 205 -20.68 -15.37 6.74
C MET A 205 -19.37 -16.13 6.51
N SER A 206 -19.43 -17.20 5.71
CA SER A 206 -18.28 -17.99 5.26
C SER A 206 -17.38 -17.26 4.24
N ASN A 207 -17.67 -16.02 3.86
CA ASN A 207 -16.71 -15.19 3.11
C ASN A 207 -15.38 -14.99 3.86
N SER A 208 -15.36 -15.16 5.20
CA SER A 208 -14.12 -15.17 5.98
C SER A 208 -13.17 -16.32 5.58
N CYS A 209 -13.71 -17.43 5.05
CA CYS A 209 -12.93 -18.54 4.50
C CYS A 209 -12.34 -18.24 3.11
N GLY A 210 -12.82 -17.18 2.45
CA GLY A 210 -12.48 -16.91 1.07
C GLY A 210 -13.61 -16.22 0.30
N GLN A 211 -13.22 -15.29 -0.56
CA GLN A 211 -14.08 -14.60 -1.52
C GLN A 211 -13.56 -14.82 -2.93
N TYR A 212 -14.42 -14.67 -3.95
CA TYR A 212 -14.01 -14.71 -5.35
C TYR A 212 -13.32 -16.04 -5.74
N LYS A 213 -13.90 -17.17 -5.32
CA LYS A 213 -13.39 -18.54 -5.54
C LYS A 213 -12.04 -18.84 -4.87
N ARG A 214 -11.59 -18.00 -3.94
CA ARG A 214 -10.39 -18.24 -3.13
C ARG A 214 -10.69 -19.03 -1.88
N SER A 215 -9.72 -19.80 -1.41
CA SER A 215 -9.84 -20.61 -0.19
C SER A 215 -8.64 -20.35 0.71
N TYR A 216 -8.78 -19.43 1.65
CA TYR A 216 -7.63 -18.87 2.39
C TYR A 216 -6.90 -19.92 3.23
N GLN A 217 -7.63 -20.88 3.78
CA GLN A 217 -7.09 -22.01 4.54
C GLN A 217 -6.42 -23.08 3.66
N ASP A 218 -6.74 -23.15 2.37
CA ASP A 218 -6.19 -24.16 1.45
C ASP A 218 -5.10 -23.58 0.53
N GLU A 219 -4.89 -22.27 0.53
CA GLU A 219 -3.84 -21.57 -0.22
C GLU A 219 -2.49 -21.70 0.48
N THR A 220 -1.89 -22.88 0.40
CA THR A 220 -0.60 -23.24 1.00
C THR A 220 0.59 -22.80 0.15
N CYS A 221 1.76 -22.64 0.78
CA CYS A 221 3.02 -22.46 0.06
C CYS A 221 3.45 -23.77 -0.63
N ASP A 222 4.33 -23.67 -1.62
CA ASP A 222 5.00 -24.82 -2.21
C ASP A 222 5.69 -25.67 -1.12
N ASP A 223 5.53 -26.98 -1.23
CA ASP A 223 5.97 -27.99 -0.25
C ASP A 223 5.54 -27.73 1.21
N ASN A 224 4.52 -26.88 1.43
CA ASN A 224 4.07 -26.43 2.75
C ASN A 224 5.17 -25.80 3.62
N ALA A 225 6.26 -25.31 3.02
CA ALA A 225 7.48 -24.95 3.74
C ALA A 225 7.31 -23.79 4.76
N TYR A 226 6.22 -23.03 4.66
CA TYR A 226 5.90 -21.93 5.58
C TYR A 226 4.43 -21.88 6.01
N SER A 227 3.53 -22.65 5.41
CA SER A 227 2.09 -22.53 5.63
C SER A 227 1.74 -22.62 7.12
N CYS A 228 0.90 -21.72 7.60
CA CYS A 228 0.30 -21.88 8.92
C CYS A 228 -0.55 -23.16 8.97
N ASP A 229 -0.51 -23.86 10.10
CA ASP A 229 -1.47 -24.92 10.38
C ASP A 229 -2.86 -24.31 10.58
N VAL A 230 -3.87 -24.96 10.01
CA VAL A 230 -5.27 -24.56 10.19
C VAL A 230 -5.77 -25.12 11.53
N ASP A 231 -6.01 -24.25 12.50
CA ASP A 231 -6.62 -24.63 13.78
C ASP A 231 -8.14 -24.47 13.71
N PRO A 232 -8.91 -25.58 13.71
CA PRO A 232 -10.37 -25.51 13.70
C PRO A 232 -10.93 -24.88 14.99
N ASN A 233 -10.16 -24.82 16.07
CA ASN A 233 -10.62 -24.24 17.34
C ASN A 233 -10.30 -22.74 17.48
N MET A 234 -9.60 -22.14 16.50
CA MET A 234 -9.25 -20.73 16.56
C MET A 234 -10.51 -19.86 16.48
N GLN A 235 -10.57 -18.85 17.34
CA GLN A 235 -11.65 -17.87 17.37
C GLN A 235 -11.08 -16.47 17.22
N VAL A 236 -11.48 -15.79 16.15
CA VAL A 236 -11.04 -14.43 15.83
C VAL A 236 -12.23 -13.66 15.27
N THR A 237 -12.29 -12.37 15.58
CA THR A 237 -13.20 -11.42 14.93
C THR A 237 -12.36 -10.23 14.47
N ALA A 238 -12.54 -9.83 13.22
CA ALA A 238 -11.87 -8.68 12.63
C ALA A 238 -12.17 -7.40 13.44
N VAL A 239 -11.16 -6.54 13.61
CA VAL A 239 -11.31 -5.26 14.31
C VAL A 239 -12.09 -4.25 13.47
N THR A 240 -11.93 -4.31 12.15
CA THR A 240 -12.58 -3.38 11.21
C THR A 240 -13.57 -4.08 10.31
N SER A 241 -14.53 -3.32 9.78
CA SER A 241 -15.52 -3.78 8.80
C SER A 241 -16.03 -2.62 7.96
N ALA A 242 -16.77 -2.93 6.90
CA ALA A 242 -17.32 -1.92 6.01
C ALA A 242 -18.21 -0.93 6.79
N PRO A 243 -18.03 0.39 6.59
CA PRO A 243 -18.81 1.39 7.32
C PRO A 243 -20.25 1.40 6.83
N GLY A 244 -21.20 1.58 7.76
CA GLY A 244 -22.63 1.77 7.45
C GLY A 244 -23.58 0.93 8.30
N ALA A 245 -24.79 1.45 8.54
CA ALA A 245 -25.76 0.84 9.47
C ALA A 245 -26.28 -0.54 9.05
N ARG A 246 -26.15 -0.90 7.77
CA ARG A 246 -26.55 -2.22 7.23
C ARG A 246 -25.42 -2.94 6.52
N SER A 247 -24.20 -2.42 6.66
CA SER A 247 -23.02 -3.06 6.12
C SER A 247 -22.82 -4.41 6.81
N PRO A 248 -22.27 -5.41 6.11
CA PRO A 248 -21.96 -6.70 6.73
C PRO A 248 -21.08 -6.54 7.98
N PRO A 249 -21.24 -7.44 8.97
CA PRO A 249 -20.43 -7.42 10.18
C PRO A 249 -18.95 -7.70 9.85
N PRO A 250 -18.03 -7.49 10.81
CA PRO A 250 -16.65 -7.93 10.67
C PRO A 250 -16.56 -9.43 10.38
N PHE A 251 -15.52 -9.83 9.64
CA PHE A 251 -15.20 -11.24 9.47
C PHE A 251 -14.97 -11.92 10.81
N MET A 252 -15.36 -13.18 10.87
CA MET A 252 -15.16 -14.01 12.05
C MET A 252 -14.86 -15.45 11.67
N CYS A 253 -14.12 -16.11 12.55
CA CYS A 253 -13.94 -17.55 12.60
C CYS A 253 -14.16 -18.04 14.02
N GLN A 254 -14.58 -19.28 14.18
CA GLN A 254 -14.82 -19.91 15.48
C GLN A 254 -14.88 -21.44 15.31
N PRO A 255 -14.76 -22.20 16.42
CA PRO A 255 -14.96 -23.65 16.39
C PRO A 255 -16.25 -24.06 15.71
N GLY A 256 -16.18 -25.14 14.91
CA GLY A 256 -17.34 -25.74 14.28
C GLY A 256 -18.35 -26.22 15.32
N ASN A 257 -19.64 -25.99 15.03
CA ASN A 257 -20.75 -26.38 15.89
C ASN A 257 -21.83 -27.19 15.16
N ASN A 258 -21.47 -27.78 14.00
CA ASN A 258 -22.37 -28.48 13.08
C ASN A 258 -23.54 -27.64 12.52
N ASN A 259 -23.53 -26.31 12.69
CA ASN A 259 -24.52 -25.40 12.14
C ASN A 259 -23.95 -24.57 10.99
N ASN A 260 -24.82 -24.09 10.12
CA ASN A 260 -24.45 -23.11 9.09
C ASN A 260 -24.21 -21.74 9.74
N ALA A 261 -23.14 -21.05 9.33
CA ALA A 261 -22.86 -19.68 9.72
C ALA A 261 -23.89 -18.70 9.14
N GLY A 262 -24.47 -19.05 7.99
CA GLY A 262 -25.55 -18.30 7.35
C GLY A 262 -25.07 -17.10 6.57
N TYR A 263 -25.91 -16.07 6.47
CA TYR A 263 -25.61 -14.86 5.70
C TYR A 263 -26.08 -13.60 6.40
N TRP A 264 -25.46 -12.48 6.04
CA TRP A 264 -25.94 -11.15 6.36
C TRP A 264 -26.85 -10.63 5.25
N ASP A 265 -28.03 -10.12 5.61
CA ASP A 265 -28.97 -9.51 4.66
C ASP A 265 -28.93 -7.98 4.80
N THR A 266 -28.38 -7.28 3.80
CA THR A 266 -28.29 -5.82 3.83
C THR A 266 -29.63 -5.11 3.63
N ASN A 267 -30.68 -5.80 3.17
CA ASN A 267 -32.02 -5.22 3.05
C ASN A 267 -32.66 -5.03 4.44
N THR A 268 -32.41 -5.97 5.35
CA THR A 268 -32.98 -5.98 6.71
C THR A 268 -31.97 -5.56 7.77
N GLY A 269 -30.67 -5.68 7.49
CA GLY A 269 -29.57 -5.38 8.43
C GLY A 269 -29.48 -6.39 9.57
N VAL A 270 -29.84 -7.66 9.32
CA VAL A 270 -29.81 -8.72 10.35
C VAL A 270 -29.10 -9.98 9.84
N PRO A 271 -28.49 -10.77 10.73
CA PRO A 271 -27.94 -12.07 10.37
C PRO A 271 -29.06 -13.10 10.21
N VAL A 272 -28.92 -14.01 9.24
CA VAL A 272 -29.86 -15.09 8.95
C VAL A 272 -29.14 -16.43 8.98
N SER A 273 -29.50 -17.29 9.94
CA SER A 273 -28.88 -18.61 10.17
C SER A 273 -29.39 -19.73 9.23
N ALA A 274 -29.66 -19.40 7.96
CA ALA A 274 -30.03 -20.39 6.94
C ALA A 274 -28.80 -20.84 6.15
N ALA A 275 -28.79 -22.07 5.63
CA ALA A 275 -27.69 -22.55 4.78
C ALA A 275 -27.46 -21.59 3.60
N TYR A 276 -26.27 -21.02 3.54
CA TYR A 276 -25.87 -20.08 2.49
C TYR A 276 -24.36 -20.15 2.35
N SER A 277 -23.89 -20.46 1.14
CA SER A 277 -22.47 -20.69 0.88
C SER A 277 -21.78 -19.46 0.32
N ASN A 278 -20.48 -19.34 0.59
CA ASN A 278 -19.60 -18.46 -0.18
C ASN A 278 -19.41 -19.02 -1.60
N SER A 279 -18.62 -18.33 -2.42
CA SER A 279 -18.33 -18.77 -3.79
C SER A 279 -17.66 -20.14 -3.90
N ASN A 280 -17.02 -20.65 -2.84
CA ASN A 280 -16.42 -21.98 -2.78
C ASN A 280 -17.29 -23.06 -2.15
N GLY A 281 -18.56 -22.77 -1.87
CA GLY A 281 -19.49 -23.76 -1.34
C GLY A 281 -19.39 -23.99 0.18
N ARG A 282 -18.52 -23.26 0.90
CA ARG A 282 -18.40 -23.34 2.36
C ARG A 282 -19.59 -22.63 3.02
N THR A 283 -20.19 -23.25 4.03
CA THR A 283 -21.32 -22.68 4.80
C THR A 283 -20.99 -22.45 6.28
N ASP A 284 -19.82 -22.88 6.72
CA ASP A 284 -19.28 -22.70 8.07
C ASP A 284 -18.12 -21.68 8.06
N VAL A 285 -17.61 -21.36 9.26
CA VAL A 285 -16.45 -20.45 9.46
C VAL A 285 -15.32 -21.13 10.26
N GLU A 286 -15.32 -22.46 10.33
CA GLU A 286 -14.31 -23.24 11.05
C GLU A 286 -12.97 -23.20 10.30
N GLY A 287 -11.89 -22.86 11.00
CA GLY A 287 -10.55 -22.76 10.40
C GLY A 287 -10.37 -21.57 9.44
N CYS A 288 -11.32 -20.63 9.40
CA CYS A 288 -11.39 -19.55 8.41
C CYS A 288 -10.74 -18.23 8.86
N CYS A 289 -9.72 -18.27 9.73
CA CYS A 289 -9.17 -17.07 10.37
C CYS A 289 -8.16 -16.27 9.51
N PHE A 290 -7.93 -16.71 8.26
CA PHE A 290 -6.82 -16.28 7.41
C PHE A 290 -7.22 -15.25 6.33
N TRP A 291 -8.21 -14.40 6.60
CA TRP A 291 -8.58 -13.29 5.73
C TRP A 291 -7.54 -12.16 5.69
N GLY A 292 -7.72 -11.22 4.76
CA GLY A 292 -6.77 -10.15 4.49
C GLY A 292 -6.65 -9.12 5.60
N ARG A 293 -5.40 -8.76 5.93
CA ARG A 293 -5.07 -7.72 6.92
C ARG A 293 -3.97 -6.76 6.46
N GLY A 294 -4.04 -5.52 6.93
CA GLY A 294 -3.05 -4.48 6.66
C GLY A 294 -3.12 -3.88 5.26
N ALA A 295 -2.06 -3.18 4.86
CA ALA A 295 -2.05 -2.28 3.70
C ALA A 295 -2.43 -2.96 2.37
N LEU A 296 -2.01 -4.22 2.17
CA LEU A 296 -2.35 -5.00 0.97
C LEU A 296 -3.41 -6.09 1.23
N LEU A 297 -4.02 -6.08 2.41
CA LEU A 297 -4.90 -7.15 2.87
C LEU A 297 -4.22 -8.52 2.72
N THR A 298 -3.03 -8.68 3.31
CA THR A 298 -2.27 -9.93 3.28
C THR A 298 -3.08 -11.04 3.93
N ARG A 299 -3.33 -12.11 3.18
CA ARG A 299 -4.27 -13.20 3.50
C ARG A 299 -3.68 -14.55 3.16
N ASN A 300 -4.37 -15.62 3.59
CA ASN A 300 -4.05 -17.03 3.45
C ASN A 300 -2.96 -17.59 4.38
N VAL A 301 -3.00 -18.91 4.56
CA VAL A 301 -2.07 -19.65 5.43
C VAL A 301 -0.61 -19.52 4.96
N CYS A 302 -0.35 -19.42 3.66
CA CYS A 302 1.00 -19.27 3.14
C CYS A 302 1.62 -17.91 3.51
N ASN A 303 0.94 -16.81 3.22
CA ASN A 303 1.49 -15.47 3.44
C ASN A 303 1.60 -15.15 4.92
N LEU A 304 0.62 -15.54 5.74
CA LEU A 304 0.70 -15.37 7.20
C LEU A 304 1.81 -16.25 7.78
N GLY A 305 2.03 -17.43 7.21
CA GLY A 305 3.12 -18.32 7.56
C GLY A 305 4.50 -17.72 7.28
N LYS A 306 4.68 -17.16 6.07
CA LYS A 306 5.87 -16.39 5.70
C LYS A 306 6.07 -15.18 6.62
N LEU A 307 5.02 -14.44 6.94
CA LEU A 307 5.06 -13.32 7.88
C LEU A 307 5.55 -13.78 9.26
N ASN A 308 5.03 -14.91 9.76
CA ASN A 308 5.44 -15.50 11.03
C ASN A 308 6.89 -15.98 11.03
N TYR A 309 7.38 -16.45 9.88
CA TYR A 309 8.76 -16.86 9.72
C TYR A 309 9.75 -15.70 9.62
N TYR A 310 9.41 -14.63 8.89
CA TYR A 310 10.33 -13.52 8.61
C TYR A 310 10.23 -12.38 9.63
N LEU A 311 9.05 -12.09 10.15
CA LEU A 311 8.81 -10.98 11.07
C LEU A 311 8.39 -11.42 12.47
N GLY A 312 7.86 -12.64 12.61
CA GLY A 312 7.20 -13.11 13.83
C GLY A 312 7.94 -14.16 14.65
N LYS A 313 7.21 -14.66 15.65
CA LYS A 313 7.63 -15.66 16.63
C LYS A 313 8.06 -16.99 16.00
N GLY A 314 7.51 -17.35 14.83
CA GLY A 314 7.90 -18.54 14.09
C GLY A 314 9.40 -18.55 13.72
N GLY A 315 9.93 -17.42 13.24
CA GLY A 315 11.36 -17.25 12.95
C GLY A 315 12.23 -17.19 14.21
N PHE A 316 11.71 -16.56 15.26
CA PHE A 316 12.40 -16.39 16.54
C PHE A 316 12.56 -17.70 17.33
N LYS A 317 11.46 -18.45 17.52
CA LYS A 317 11.44 -19.73 18.28
C LYS A 317 12.41 -20.76 17.72
N GLN A 318 12.72 -20.69 16.43
CA GLN A 318 13.65 -21.60 15.78
C GLN A 318 15.13 -21.14 15.91
N GLY A 319 15.40 -19.99 16.54
CA GLY A 319 16.74 -19.40 16.63
C GLY A 319 17.37 -19.06 15.28
N LYS A 320 16.58 -19.08 14.20
CA LYS A 320 17.06 -19.00 12.81
C LYS A 320 17.28 -17.57 12.35
N ARG A 321 16.54 -16.59 12.92
CA ARG A 321 16.53 -15.20 12.44
C ARG A 321 16.36 -14.20 13.57
N ASN A 322 16.94 -13.01 13.37
CA ASN A 322 16.53 -11.82 14.10
C ASN A 322 15.25 -11.28 13.44
N VAL A 323 14.18 -11.11 14.20
CA VAL A 323 12.86 -10.72 13.67
C VAL A 323 12.36 -9.46 14.36
N LEU A 324 11.49 -8.70 13.71
CA LEU A 324 10.96 -7.44 14.28
C LEU A 324 9.98 -7.67 15.43
N TYR A 325 9.22 -8.77 15.42
CA TYR A 325 8.14 -9.04 16.37
C TYR A 325 8.28 -10.45 16.98
N PRO A 326 9.30 -10.68 17.82
CA PRO A 326 9.59 -12.02 18.35
C PRO A 326 8.47 -12.62 19.22
N ASP A 327 7.57 -11.77 19.73
CA ASP A 327 6.49 -12.20 20.62
C ASP A 327 5.16 -12.48 19.90
N ILE A 328 5.01 -12.04 18.64
CA ILE A 328 3.77 -12.17 17.86
C ILE A 328 3.83 -13.42 17.00
N ASP A 329 2.90 -14.35 17.22
CA ASP A 329 2.75 -15.56 16.43
C ASP A 329 1.64 -15.36 15.40
N PHE A 330 1.97 -14.87 14.20
CA PHE A 330 0.95 -14.51 13.19
C PHE A 330 0.11 -15.69 12.68
N CYS A 331 0.55 -16.93 12.92
CA CYS A 331 -0.27 -18.10 12.64
C CYS A 331 -1.30 -18.37 13.73
N ALA A 332 -0.97 -18.12 15.00
CA ALA A 332 -1.88 -18.35 16.13
C ALA A 332 -2.73 -17.12 16.47
N ASP A 333 -2.25 -15.93 16.13
CA ASP A 333 -2.91 -14.63 16.32
C ASP A 333 -2.75 -13.79 15.03
N PRO A 334 -3.48 -14.14 13.96
CA PRO A 334 -3.43 -13.39 12.71
C PRO A 334 -3.97 -11.96 12.88
N GLU A 335 -4.83 -11.73 13.86
CA GLU A 335 -5.43 -10.43 14.16
C GLU A 335 -4.45 -9.42 14.76
N ALA A 336 -3.28 -9.87 15.22
CA ALA A 336 -2.23 -8.99 15.75
C ALA A 336 -1.84 -7.86 14.79
N THR A 337 -1.95 -8.08 13.47
CA THR A 337 -1.71 -7.04 12.45
C THR A 337 -2.63 -5.82 12.61
N CYS A 338 -3.85 -6.03 13.09
CA CYS A 338 -4.88 -5.00 13.21
C CYS A 338 -5.19 -4.60 14.66
N SER A 339 -4.94 -5.48 15.62
CA SER A 339 -5.34 -5.32 17.04
C SER A 339 -4.19 -5.11 18.03
N SER A 340 -2.94 -5.42 17.65
CA SER A 340 -1.82 -5.33 18.61
C SER A 340 -1.46 -3.87 18.93
N PRO A 341 -0.69 -3.64 20.03
CA PRO A 341 -0.19 -2.30 20.35
C PRO A 341 0.73 -1.68 19.30
N VAL A 342 1.20 -2.47 18.33
CA VAL A 342 2.04 -2.03 17.21
C VAL A 342 1.31 -2.15 15.87
N ALA A 343 -0.02 -2.20 15.88
CA ALA A 343 -0.86 -2.37 14.68
C ALA A 343 -0.58 -1.29 13.62
N ASP A 344 -0.37 -0.02 14.02
CA ASP A 344 -0.09 1.06 13.07
C ASP A 344 1.13 0.73 12.19
N ALA A 345 2.20 0.21 12.80
CA ALA A 345 3.38 -0.26 12.11
C ALA A 345 3.12 -1.55 11.32
N LEU A 346 2.44 -2.53 11.92
CA LEU A 346 2.18 -3.82 11.29
C LEU A 346 1.33 -3.72 10.03
N ARG A 347 0.36 -2.80 9.98
CA ARG A 347 -0.45 -2.55 8.77
C ARG A 347 0.44 -2.27 7.57
N TRP A 348 1.41 -1.37 7.71
CA TRP A 348 2.36 -1.04 6.65
C TRP A 348 3.39 -2.14 6.41
N ARG A 349 4.04 -2.63 7.47
CA ARG A 349 5.17 -3.56 7.33
C ARG A 349 4.75 -4.92 6.79
N THR A 350 3.53 -5.37 7.10
CA THR A 350 2.97 -6.61 6.53
C THR A 350 2.77 -6.48 5.02
N GLY A 351 2.17 -5.39 4.55
CA GLY A 351 1.99 -5.13 3.11
C GLY A 351 3.34 -4.93 2.39
N MET A 352 4.27 -4.19 2.99
CA MET A 352 5.61 -4.00 2.41
C MET A 352 6.38 -5.33 2.33
N PHE A 353 6.24 -6.18 3.35
CA PHE A 353 6.82 -7.53 3.32
C PHE A 353 6.25 -8.36 2.18
N GLU A 354 4.92 -8.44 2.03
CA GLU A 354 4.30 -9.18 0.93
C GLU A 354 4.74 -8.62 -0.42
N TRP A 355 4.75 -7.30 -0.59
CA TRP A 355 5.21 -6.66 -1.83
C TRP A 355 6.67 -7.02 -2.15
N SER A 356 7.54 -7.02 -1.15
CA SER A 356 8.95 -7.36 -1.32
C SER A 356 9.17 -8.84 -1.64
N ASP A 357 8.46 -9.75 -0.95
CA ASP A 357 8.58 -11.19 -1.19
C ASP A 357 7.96 -11.62 -2.52
N ARG A 358 6.75 -11.12 -2.78
CA ARG A 358 5.88 -11.61 -3.87
C ARG A 358 6.07 -10.85 -5.16
N VAL A 359 6.25 -9.52 -5.11
CA VAL A 359 6.26 -8.66 -6.30
C VAL A 359 7.68 -8.26 -6.68
N GLN A 360 8.44 -7.63 -5.79
CA GLN A 360 9.78 -7.10 -6.10
C GLN A 360 10.81 -8.20 -6.40
N ARG A 361 10.60 -9.39 -5.84
CA ARG A 361 11.45 -10.56 -6.12
C ARG A 361 10.95 -11.41 -7.28
N TYR A 362 9.75 -11.15 -7.81
CA TYR A 362 9.19 -11.94 -8.89
C TYR A 362 10.12 -11.92 -10.12
N SER A 363 10.42 -13.11 -10.61
CA SER A 363 11.34 -13.33 -11.72
C SER A 363 11.05 -14.69 -12.35
N ASN A 364 10.96 -14.78 -13.67
CA ASN A 364 10.93 -16.04 -14.42
C ASN A 364 11.65 -15.84 -15.77
N GLU A 365 11.62 -16.84 -16.66
CA GLU A 365 12.31 -16.77 -17.96
C GLU A 365 11.83 -15.63 -18.88
N GLU A 366 10.59 -15.14 -18.69
CA GLU A 366 9.96 -14.14 -19.55
C GLU A 366 9.89 -12.74 -18.91
N TRP A 367 9.90 -12.66 -17.58
CA TRP A 367 9.54 -11.45 -16.85
C TRP A 367 10.29 -11.37 -15.51
N ASP A 368 11.04 -10.28 -15.32
CA ASP A 368 11.71 -9.93 -14.06
C ASP A 368 11.27 -8.54 -13.59
N TYR A 369 10.95 -8.41 -12.29
CA TYR A 369 10.46 -7.16 -11.73
C TYR A 369 11.42 -5.98 -11.91
N GLU A 370 12.71 -6.20 -11.67
CA GLU A 370 13.70 -5.13 -11.72
C GLU A 370 13.93 -4.69 -13.16
N ASP A 371 14.02 -5.63 -14.10
CA ASP A 371 14.16 -5.31 -15.52
C ASP A 371 12.97 -4.51 -16.05
N GLN A 372 11.76 -4.91 -15.67
CA GLN A 372 10.51 -4.25 -16.08
C GLN A 372 10.36 -2.86 -15.44
N LEU A 373 10.77 -2.72 -14.18
CA LEU A 373 10.83 -1.42 -13.50
C LEU A 373 11.82 -0.49 -14.20
N ARG A 374 13.03 -0.96 -14.52
CA ARG A 374 14.04 -0.16 -15.21
C ARG A 374 13.58 0.23 -16.62
N GLN A 375 13.05 -0.72 -17.38
CA GLN A 375 12.49 -0.46 -18.71
C GLN A 375 11.39 0.60 -18.69
N PHE A 376 10.51 0.57 -17.68
CA PHE A 376 9.46 1.56 -17.52
C PHE A 376 10.03 2.94 -17.20
N VAL A 377 10.94 3.03 -16.22
CA VAL A 377 11.47 4.30 -15.72
C VAL A 377 12.45 4.97 -16.68
N ASP A 378 13.28 4.18 -17.37
CA ASP A 378 14.25 4.67 -18.36
C ASP A 378 13.59 4.98 -19.71
N GLY A 379 12.34 4.56 -19.89
CA GLY A 379 11.51 4.87 -21.05
C GLY A 379 10.91 6.28 -21.00
N ASP A 380 9.75 6.43 -21.62
CA ASP A 380 9.06 7.72 -21.75
C ASP A 380 8.09 8.05 -20.59
N LEU A 381 7.93 7.13 -19.62
CA LEU A 381 6.84 7.15 -18.65
C LEU A 381 5.47 7.40 -19.32
N GLY A 382 5.28 6.84 -20.51
CA GLY A 382 4.05 6.91 -21.28
C GLY A 382 2.91 6.16 -20.60
N TYR A 383 1.67 6.55 -20.93
CA TYR A 383 0.49 5.95 -20.31
C TYR A 383 0.38 4.43 -20.58
N ALA A 384 0.78 3.98 -21.77
CA ALA A 384 0.74 2.55 -22.13
C ALA A 384 1.72 1.73 -21.26
N SER A 385 2.98 2.14 -21.16
CA SER A 385 3.98 1.46 -20.34
C SER A 385 3.66 1.52 -18.85
N LEU A 386 3.11 2.65 -18.38
CA LEU A 386 2.57 2.79 -17.03
C LEU A 386 1.47 1.77 -16.75
N ARG A 387 0.47 1.70 -17.63
CA ARG A 387 -0.67 0.78 -17.52
C ARG A 387 -0.18 -0.66 -17.51
N ASP A 388 0.74 -1.02 -18.38
CA ASP A 388 1.22 -2.39 -18.51
C ASP A 388 2.03 -2.79 -17.25
N PHE A 389 2.92 -1.93 -16.76
CA PHE A 389 3.69 -2.17 -15.53
C PHE A 389 2.79 -2.35 -14.28
N ILE A 390 1.84 -1.44 -14.05
CA ILE A 390 0.94 -1.56 -12.90
C ILE A 390 -0.02 -2.74 -13.04
N THR A 391 -0.45 -3.08 -14.26
CA THR A 391 -1.29 -4.27 -14.50
C THR A 391 -0.54 -5.55 -14.16
N SER A 392 0.69 -5.71 -14.63
CA SER A 392 1.50 -6.90 -14.34
C SER A 392 1.81 -7.04 -12.85
N THR A 393 2.24 -5.97 -12.19
CA THR A 393 2.55 -6.00 -10.75
C THR A 393 1.32 -6.24 -9.88
N SER A 394 0.17 -5.65 -10.23
CA SER A 394 -1.11 -5.92 -9.55
C SER A 394 -1.55 -7.37 -9.75
N ARG A 395 -1.28 -7.97 -10.91
CA ARG A 395 -1.55 -9.40 -11.15
C ARG A 395 -0.63 -10.31 -10.35
N ILE A 396 0.64 -9.97 -10.22
CA ILE A 396 1.57 -10.73 -9.38
C ILE A 396 1.08 -10.70 -7.92
N LEU A 397 0.62 -9.54 -7.44
CA LEU A 397 0.03 -9.41 -6.12
C LEU A 397 -1.26 -10.24 -5.96
N SER A 398 -2.18 -10.22 -6.93
CA SER A 398 -3.46 -10.94 -6.80
C SER A 398 -3.33 -12.45 -6.99
N SER A 399 -2.52 -12.86 -7.96
CA SER A 399 -2.55 -14.19 -8.57
C SER A 399 -1.18 -14.89 -8.57
N GLY A 400 -0.13 -14.22 -8.12
CA GLY A 400 1.23 -14.80 -8.08
C GLY A 400 1.91 -14.89 -9.44
N CYS A 401 1.37 -14.26 -10.49
CA CYS A 401 1.95 -14.26 -11.82
C CYS A 401 1.65 -12.98 -12.61
N HIS A 402 2.49 -12.64 -13.58
CA HIS A 402 2.44 -11.36 -14.32
C HIS A 402 1.44 -11.30 -15.48
N LYS A 403 1.00 -12.45 -16.03
CA LYS A 403 0.05 -12.54 -17.16
C LYS A 403 -1.18 -13.40 -16.83
N ARG A 404 -2.23 -13.29 -17.65
CA ARG A 404 -3.37 -14.22 -17.57
C ARG A 404 -2.93 -15.62 -17.94
N GLY A 405 -3.56 -16.65 -17.39
CA GLY A 405 -3.27 -18.03 -17.77
C GLY A 405 -2.10 -18.69 -17.01
N CYS A 406 -1.28 -17.93 -16.27
CA CYS A 406 -0.05 -18.48 -15.65
C CYS A 406 -0.12 -18.68 -14.14
N ALA A 407 -1.23 -18.34 -13.49
CA ALA A 407 -1.43 -18.70 -12.08
C ALA A 407 -1.76 -20.20 -11.97
N HIS A 408 -0.92 -20.94 -11.25
CA HIS A 408 -1.08 -22.36 -10.96
C HIS A 408 -0.85 -22.58 -9.45
N PRO A 409 -1.58 -23.47 -8.76
CA PRO A 409 -2.73 -24.28 -9.19
C PRO A 409 -4.09 -23.57 -9.09
N TYR A 410 -4.12 -22.34 -8.56
CA TYR A 410 -5.36 -21.63 -8.26
C TYR A 410 -5.70 -20.62 -9.37
N ASN A 411 -6.80 -20.92 -10.08
CA ASN A 411 -7.56 -20.07 -11.00
C ASN A 411 -6.72 -19.14 -11.93
N PRO A 412 -6.34 -19.62 -13.12
CA PRO A 412 -5.52 -18.86 -14.08
C PRO A 412 -6.14 -17.56 -14.61
N ASP A 413 -7.43 -17.33 -14.37
CA ASP A 413 -8.22 -16.25 -14.97
C ASP A 413 -8.80 -15.25 -13.96
N ILE A 414 -8.29 -15.20 -12.73
CA ILE A 414 -8.72 -14.17 -11.77
C ILE A 414 -8.49 -12.78 -12.36
N GLU A 415 -9.57 -12.01 -12.46
CA GLU A 415 -9.51 -10.61 -12.82
C GLU A 415 -8.92 -9.78 -11.68
N ILE A 416 -8.14 -8.76 -12.06
CA ILE A 416 -7.57 -7.84 -11.07
C ILE A 416 -8.70 -6.93 -10.61
N ARG A 417 -9.11 -7.07 -9.35
CA ARG A 417 -10.12 -6.23 -8.73
C ARG A 417 -9.70 -4.76 -8.80
N GLN A 418 -10.62 -3.92 -9.28
CA GLN A 418 -10.43 -2.47 -9.38
C GLN A 418 -9.15 -2.06 -10.14
N LEU A 419 -8.89 -2.72 -11.27
CA LEU A 419 -7.69 -2.45 -12.08
C LEU A 419 -7.64 -0.99 -12.56
N ALA A 420 -8.77 -0.41 -12.96
CA ALA A 420 -8.84 0.97 -13.44
C ALA A 420 -8.41 1.95 -12.34
N GLU A 421 -8.85 1.72 -11.11
CA GLU A 421 -8.49 2.51 -9.94
C GLU A 421 -7.01 2.36 -9.59
N ARG A 422 -6.43 1.15 -9.68
CA ARG A 422 -4.98 0.94 -9.49
C ARG A 422 -4.17 1.71 -10.51
N ILE A 423 -4.58 1.70 -11.78
CA ILE A 423 -3.93 2.47 -12.85
C ILE A 423 -4.02 3.97 -12.56
N ALA A 424 -5.20 4.47 -12.23
CA ALA A 424 -5.42 5.88 -11.92
C ALA A 424 -4.62 6.35 -10.70
N ASN A 425 -4.58 5.53 -9.65
CA ASN A 425 -3.77 5.82 -8.45
C ASN A 425 -2.28 5.87 -8.78
N PHE A 426 -1.78 4.90 -9.56
CA PHE A 426 -0.37 4.88 -9.96
C PHE A 426 0.01 6.10 -10.80
N ASP A 427 -0.81 6.44 -11.79
CA ASP A 427 -0.65 7.66 -12.61
C ASP A 427 -0.63 8.92 -11.76
N MET A 428 -1.59 9.08 -10.85
CA MET A 428 -1.65 10.20 -9.91
C MET A 428 -0.41 10.27 -9.02
N ILE A 429 0.06 9.15 -8.45
CA ILE A 429 1.26 9.17 -7.59
C ILE A 429 2.47 9.61 -8.42
N LEU A 430 2.69 9.04 -9.60
CA LEU A 430 3.87 9.36 -10.42
C LEU A 430 3.86 10.80 -10.93
N ASN A 431 2.72 11.26 -11.45
CA ASN A 431 2.65 12.53 -12.18
C ASN A 431 2.24 13.71 -11.30
N THR A 432 1.45 13.50 -10.24
CA THR A 432 0.99 14.58 -9.36
C THR A 432 1.76 14.63 -8.05
N VAL A 433 1.99 13.49 -7.40
CA VAL A 433 2.60 13.45 -6.06
C VAL A 433 4.13 13.51 -6.15
N LEU A 434 4.72 12.64 -6.97
CA LEU A 434 6.16 12.51 -7.12
C LEU A 434 6.74 13.43 -8.20
N ASP A 435 5.93 13.85 -9.18
CA ASP A 435 6.36 14.68 -10.31
C ASP A 435 7.58 14.07 -11.04
N MET A 436 7.48 12.78 -11.38
CA MET A 436 8.59 11.99 -11.92
C MET A 436 9.14 12.55 -13.23
N ARG A 437 8.28 13.08 -14.10
CA ARG A 437 8.71 13.65 -15.39
C ARG A 437 9.63 14.85 -15.21
N SER A 438 9.28 15.74 -14.29
CA SER A 438 10.12 16.89 -13.92
C SER A 438 11.45 16.43 -13.36
N LEU A 439 11.43 15.42 -12.47
CA LEU A 439 12.62 14.90 -11.82
C LEU A 439 13.60 14.26 -12.82
N LEU A 440 13.10 13.45 -13.76
CA LEU A 440 13.93 12.79 -14.78
C LEU A 440 14.41 13.76 -15.88
N SER A 441 13.74 14.91 -16.03
CA SER A 441 14.14 15.95 -17.00
C SER A 441 15.22 16.89 -16.48
N GLN A 442 15.60 16.81 -15.19
CA GLN A 442 16.63 17.68 -14.65
C GLN A 442 18.02 17.30 -15.20
N PRO A 443 18.83 18.26 -15.67
CA PRO A 443 20.21 17.98 -16.05
C PRO A 443 20.96 17.40 -14.85
N ILE A 444 21.72 16.32 -15.07
CA ILE A 444 22.68 15.84 -14.08
C ILE A 444 23.62 17.02 -13.79
N ALA A 445 23.50 17.63 -12.61
CA ALA A 445 24.38 18.72 -12.22
C ALA A 445 25.84 18.21 -12.34
N PRO A 446 26.71 18.88 -13.11
CA PRO A 446 28.10 18.45 -13.21
C PRO A 446 28.71 18.46 -11.81
N LEU A 447 29.36 17.35 -11.46
CA LEU A 447 30.06 17.19 -10.20
C LEU A 447 30.97 18.42 -9.98
N PRO A 448 30.95 19.09 -8.81
CA PRO A 448 31.89 20.17 -8.55
C PRO A 448 33.31 19.63 -8.74
N SER A 449 34.04 20.27 -9.65
CA SER A 449 35.42 19.90 -9.94
C SER A 449 36.21 19.93 -8.63
N PRO A 450 37.03 18.91 -8.33
CA PRO A 450 37.86 18.95 -7.14
C PRO A 450 38.72 20.23 -7.16
N PRO A 451 38.91 20.90 -6.00
CA PRO A 451 39.66 22.14 -5.94
C PRO A 451 41.04 21.91 -6.54
N ASN A 452 41.39 22.78 -7.48
CA ASN A 452 42.61 22.75 -8.25
C ASN A 452 43.80 23.02 -7.31
N GLN A 453 44.27 21.98 -6.62
CA GLN A 453 45.51 22.06 -5.84
C GLN A 453 46.67 21.95 -6.82
N THR A 454 47.26 23.10 -7.14
CA THR A 454 48.53 23.19 -7.83
C THR A 454 49.60 22.46 -7.00
N PRO A 455 50.24 21.40 -7.50
CA PRO A 455 51.28 20.72 -6.74
C PRO A 455 52.50 21.64 -6.65
N THR A 456 52.79 22.13 -5.45
CA THR A 456 54.05 22.84 -5.18
C THR A 456 55.14 21.77 -5.08
N PHE A 457 55.94 21.62 -6.14
CA PHE A 457 57.11 20.74 -6.13
C PHE A 457 58.15 21.29 -5.15
N ILE A 458 58.26 20.65 -3.99
CA ILE A 458 59.44 20.76 -3.13
C ILE A 458 60.39 19.64 -3.55
N SER A 459 61.53 20.02 -4.12
CA SER A 459 62.59 19.12 -4.55
C SER A 459 63.36 18.57 -3.32
N PRO A 460 63.47 17.24 -3.13
CA PRO A 460 64.37 16.68 -2.13
C PRO A 460 65.79 16.52 -2.70
N ASN A 461 66.75 16.98 -1.90
CA ASN A 461 68.18 16.84 -2.15
C ASN A 461 68.62 15.38 -2.37
N LYS A 462 69.54 15.23 -3.32
CA LYS A 462 70.34 14.05 -3.68
C LYS A 462 71.18 13.53 -2.50
N PRO A 463 71.20 12.20 -2.29
CA PRO A 463 72.46 11.49 -2.03
C PRO A 463 72.80 10.44 -3.10
N THR A 464 74.09 10.20 -3.23
CA THR A 464 74.87 9.38 -4.17
C THR A 464 74.62 7.86 -4.12
N PRO A 465 75.07 7.09 -5.14
CA PRO A 465 74.55 5.78 -5.50
C PRO A 465 75.26 4.62 -4.80
N ASN A 466 74.55 3.51 -4.61
CA ASN A 466 75.15 2.18 -4.54
C ASN A 466 74.35 1.21 -5.39
N ASN A 467 75.09 0.47 -6.22
CA ASN A 467 74.62 -0.57 -7.11
C ASN A 467 74.12 -1.77 -6.31
N ASP A 468 73.03 -2.40 -6.75
CA ASP A 468 72.93 -3.85 -6.83
C ASP A 468 71.83 -4.25 -7.83
N ILE A 469 72.06 -5.40 -8.45
CA ILE A 469 71.51 -5.89 -9.72
C ILE A 469 70.24 -6.72 -9.45
N GLU A 470 69.32 -6.73 -10.44
CA GLU A 470 68.66 -7.93 -11.02
C GLU A 470 67.10 -7.95 -11.14
N GLN A 471 66.68 -7.95 -12.42
CA GLN A 471 65.60 -8.71 -13.10
C GLN A 471 64.07 -8.44 -12.93
N THR A 472 63.50 -8.02 -14.08
CA THR A 472 62.31 -8.54 -14.82
C THR A 472 60.85 -8.29 -14.36
N ASN A 473 60.16 -7.38 -15.10
CA ASN A 473 58.81 -7.38 -15.73
C ASN A 473 57.60 -8.18 -15.17
N PRO A 474 56.34 -7.90 -15.57
CA PRO A 474 55.68 -6.64 -16.01
C PRO A 474 54.40 -6.32 -15.19
N GLY A 475 53.80 -5.13 -15.40
CA GLY A 475 52.75 -4.53 -14.56
C GLY A 475 51.35 -5.19 -14.62
N PRO A 476 50.43 -4.81 -13.70
CA PRO A 476 49.08 -5.35 -13.69
C PRO A 476 48.07 -4.50 -14.48
N THR A 477 47.33 -5.24 -15.30
CA THR A 477 46.10 -4.95 -16.01
C THR A 477 44.98 -4.42 -15.09
N ILE A 478 44.20 -3.47 -15.58
CA ILE A 478 42.96 -2.99 -14.96
C ILE A 478 41.93 -4.15 -14.91
N GLN A 479 41.50 -4.53 -13.71
CA GLN A 479 40.40 -5.47 -13.49
C GLN A 479 39.06 -4.73 -13.54
N LEU A 480 38.19 -5.21 -14.43
CA LEU A 480 36.76 -4.92 -14.50
C LEU A 480 36.06 -5.32 -13.20
N ALA A 481 35.03 -4.58 -12.83
CA ALA A 481 34.23 -4.79 -11.63
C ALA A 481 33.66 -6.23 -11.54
N PRO A 482 33.48 -6.79 -10.33
CA PRO A 482 32.91 -8.12 -10.16
C PRO A 482 31.44 -8.17 -10.58
N PRO A 483 30.95 -9.29 -11.12
CA PRO A 483 29.52 -9.50 -11.36
C PRO A 483 28.74 -9.50 -10.04
N THR A 484 27.55 -8.90 -10.09
CA THR A 484 26.56 -8.85 -9.01
C THR A 484 26.23 -10.26 -8.52
N PRO A 485 26.10 -10.50 -7.20
CA PRO A 485 25.69 -11.81 -6.68
C PRO A 485 24.32 -12.22 -7.24
N PRO A 486 24.08 -13.53 -7.49
CA PRO A 486 22.76 -14.01 -7.88
C PRO A 486 21.74 -13.70 -6.78
N LYS A 487 20.64 -13.06 -7.17
CA LYS A 487 19.48 -12.78 -6.32
C LYS A 487 18.88 -14.12 -5.85
N PRO A 488 18.58 -14.29 -4.55
CA PRO A 488 17.86 -15.48 -4.11
C PRO A 488 16.47 -15.49 -4.76
N PRO A 489 16.00 -16.64 -5.28
CA PRO A 489 14.76 -16.72 -6.06
C PRO A 489 13.56 -16.25 -5.23
N ALA A 490 12.56 -15.63 -5.87
CA ALA A 490 11.25 -15.45 -5.24
C ALA A 490 10.65 -16.82 -4.93
N PHE A 491 9.90 -16.90 -3.83
CA PHE A 491 9.17 -18.12 -3.46
C PHE A 491 7.85 -18.30 -4.25
N PHE A 492 7.65 -17.52 -5.31
CA PHE A 492 6.50 -17.59 -6.23
C PHE A 492 7.00 -17.73 -7.68
N GLN A 493 7.94 -18.65 -7.92
CA GLN A 493 8.35 -18.98 -9.28
C GLN A 493 7.53 -20.18 -9.77
N PRO A 494 6.80 -20.08 -10.90
CA PRO A 494 6.31 -21.27 -11.57
C PRO A 494 7.50 -22.16 -11.98
N PRO A 495 7.35 -23.50 -11.98
CA PRO A 495 8.47 -24.40 -12.25
C PRO A 495 9.04 -24.19 -13.66
N THR A 496 10.35 -23.96 -13.75
CA THR A 496 11.13 -24.14 -14.98
C THR A 496 11.31 -25.64 -15.20
N ASN A 497 10.55 -26.25 -16.11
CA ASN A 497 10.62 -27.69 -16.33
C ASN A 497 11.65 -27.99 -17.44
N PRO A 498 12.75 -28.72 -17.17
CA PRO A 498 13.60 -29.26 -18.23
C PRO A 498 12.93 -30.49 -18.85
N SER A 499 12.70 -30.46 -20.16
CA SER A 499 12.13 -31.57 -20.93
C SER A 499 12.86 -32.91 -20.71
N PRO A 500 12.15 -34.01 -20.41
CA PRO A 500 12.71 -35.35 -20.54
C PRO A 500 12.56 -35.87 -21.98
N ASN A 501 13.68 -36.29 -22.54
CA ASN A 501 13.82 -37.02 -23.79
C ASN A 501 13.14 -38.41 -23.66
N ILE A 502 12.20 -38.76 -24.53
CA ILE A 502 11.57 -40.10 -24.56
C ILE A 502 11.68 -40.69 -25.97
N GLN A 503 12.35 -41.85 -26.08
CA GLN A 503 12.26 -42.78 -27.20
C GLN A 503 11.30 -43.95 -26.84
N PRO A 504 10.72 -44.63 -27.84
CA PRO A 504 9.36 -45.19 -27.75
C PRO A 504 9.32 -46.69 -27.41
N THR A 505 8.22 -47.13 -26.77
CA THR A 505 7.77 -48.54 -26.81
C THR A 505 6.26 -48.62 -27.07
N GLN A 506 5.87 -49.66 -27.81
CA GLN A 506 4.58 -49.87 -28.50
C GLN A 506 3.48 -50.48 -27.61
N GLY A 507 2.20 -50.22 -27.96
CA GLY A 507 1.06 -51.11 -27.64
C GLY A 507 -0.33 -50.43 -27.49
N GLU A 508 -1.13 -50.46 -28.57
CA GLU A 508 -2.59 -50.22 -28.84
C GLU A 508 -3.69 -50.33 -27.74
N PRO A 509 -5.00 -49.99 -27.99
CA PRO A 509 -5.62 -48.97 -28.88
C PRO A 509 -6.82 -48.13 -28.27
N ILE A 510 -7.12 -47.03 -28.98
CA ILE A 510 -8.16 -45.94 -28.99
C ILE A 510 -9.66 -46.34 -28.74
N PRO A 511 -10.66 -45.42 -28.46
CA PRO A 511 -11.06 -44.26 -29.31
C PRO A 511 -11.65 -42.99 -28.63
N GLY A 512 -11.59 -41.83 -29.33
CA GLY A 512 -12.55 -40.72 -29.14
C GLY A 512 -11.99 -39.31 -29.27
N GLU A 513 -11.64 -38.89 -30.48
CA GLU A 513 -11.15 -37.56 -30.85
C GLU A 513 -12.32 -36.59 -31.11
N ASN A 514 -12.27 -35.37 -30.55
CA ASN A 514 -12.97 -34.21 -31.06
C ASN A 514 -12.05 -32.99 -30.93
N ILE A 515 -11.91 -32.30 -32.06
CA ILE A 515 -10.85 -31.38 -32.44
C ILE A 515 -11.27 -29.97 -32.02
N VAL A 516 -10.41 -29.25 -31.29
CA VAL A 516 -10.54 -27.80 -31.06
C VAL A 516 -9.55 -27.10 -31.98
N PHE A 517 -10.06 -26.26 -32.88
CA PHE A 517 -9.25 -25.37 -33.71
C PHE A 517 -9.10 -24.02 -32.99
N ASP A 518 -7.85 -23.65 -32.70
CA ASP A 518 -7.44 -22.27 -32.46
C ASP A 518 -7.45 -21.49 -33.77
N ASN A 519 -7.88 -20.22 -33.72
CA ASN A 519 -7.47 -19.17 -34.66
C ASN A 519 -7.72 -17.79 -34.04
N ASP A 520 -6.62 -17.15 -33.63
CA ASP A 520 -6.49 -15.69 -33.63
C ASP A 520 -6.31 -15.20 -35.08
N ASP A 521 -7.09 -14.20 -35.51
CA ASP A 521 -6.61 -12.89 -36.00
C ASP A 521 -7.72 -12.13 -36.77
N ALA A 522 -7.60 -10.81 -36.77
CA ALA A 522 -8.57 -9.77 -37.09
C ALA A 522 -9.28 -9.84 -38.46
N THR A 523 -10.53 -9.35 -38.53
CA THR A 523 -10.91 -8.09 -39.24
C THR A 523 -12.43 -7.86 -39.31
N THR A 524 -12.75 -6.58 -39.43
CA THR A 524 -14.03 -5.85 -39.50
C THR A 524 -15.11 -6.30 -40.49
N ASN A 525 -16.36 -6.08 -40.03
CA ASN A 525 -17.60 -5.67 -40.73
C ASN A 525 -18.59 -6.71 -41.30
N LEU A 526 -19.86 -6.41 -40.95
CA LEU A 526 -21.15 -6.78 -41.55
C LEU A 526 -21.74 -8.16 -41.23
N ILE A 527 -22.62 -8.21 -40.22
CA ILE A 527 -23.93 -8.87 -40.35
C ILE A 527 -25.03 -7.97 -39.76
N VAL A 528 -26.13 -7.96 -40.51
CA VAL A 528 -27.40 -7.24 -40.43
C VAL A 528 -28.19 -7.59 -39.15
N LEU A 529 -28.92 -6.60 -38.68
CA LEU A 529 -29.88 -6.62 -37.56
C LEU A 529 -31.07 -7.57 -37.80
N GLU A 530 -31.53 -8.23 -36.73
CA GLU A 530 -32.94 -8.39 -36.38
C GLU A 530 -33.07 -8.89 -34.90
N ASP A 531 -33.48 -7.96 -34.01
CA ASP A 531 -34.51 -8.05 -32.94
C ASP A 531 -34.55 -9.29 -32.00
N ASN A 532 -34.65 -9.25 -30.66
CA ASN A 532 -34.99 -8.31 -29.57
C ASN A 532 -34.54 -9.00 -28.25
N GLY A 533 -34.22 -8.39 -27.11
CA GLY A 533 -34.17 -7.02 -26.67
C GLY A 533 -33.61 -6.99 -25.23
N ALA A 534 -32.69 -6.08 -24.96
CA ALA A 534 -32.26 -5.68 -23.62
C ALA A 534 -31.66 -4.27 -23.74
N PHE A 535 -32.25 -3.29 -23.05
CA PHE A 535 -31.73 -1.92 -22.99
C PHE A 535 -30.61 -1.82 -21.95
N PRO A 536 -29.42 -1.31 -22.30
CA PRO A 536 -28.42 -0.84 -21.33
C PRO A 536 -28.61 0.65 -21.02
N ILE A 537 -28.49 0.99 -19.73
CA ILE A 537 -28.48 2.37 -19.22
C ILE A 537 -27.04 2.88 -19.29
N GLU A 538 -26.79 3.81 -20.22
CA GLU A 538 -25.63 4.71 -20.23
C GLU A 538 -26.09 6.01 -20.90
N LEU A 539 -26.41 7.04 -20.10
CA LEU A 539 -26.35 8.43 -20.55
C LEU A 539 -26.31 9.38 -19.34
N SER A 540 -25.14 9.91 -19.02
CA SER A 540 -25.05 11.14 -18.22
C SER A 540 -23.92 12.01 -18.70
N ARG A 541 -24.14 12.67 -19.86
CA ARG A 541 -23.43 13.89 -20.26
C ARG A 541 -24.17 14.69 -21.35
N THR A 542 -25.50 14.79 -21.24
CA THR A 542 -26.28 15.78 -22.05
C THR A 542 -27.53 16.30 -21.32
N ILE A 543 -27.48 16.46 -19.99
CA ILE A 543 -28.54 17.11 -19.21
C ILE A 543 -27.97 18.37 -18.56
N MET A 544 -27.62 19.34 -19.40
CA MET A 544 -27.29 20.71 -18.97
C MET A 544 -27.52 21.71 -20.11
N LEU A 545 -28.43 21.40 -21.05
CA LEU A 545 -28.82 22.31 -22.13
C LEU A 545 -30.33 22.24 -22.50
N SER A 546 -31.12 21.34 -21.91
CA SER A 546 -32.57 21.23 -22.18
C SER A 546 -33.47 21.83 -21.08
N VAL A 547 -32.93 22.21 -19.92
CA VAL A 547 -33.72 22.78 -18.80
C VAL A 547 -33.89 24.31 -18.92
N LEU A 548 -33.12 24.97 -19.80
CA LEU A 548 -33.25 26.41 -20.08
C LEU A 548 -34.24 26.75 -21.21
N SER A 549 -34.70 25.76 -22.00
CA SER A 549 -35.62 26.02 -23.13
C SER A 549 -37.10 25.85 -22.74
N THR A 550 -37.40 25.11 -21.67
CA THR A 550 -38.80 24.89 -21.21
C THR A 550 -39.31 25.96 -20.24
N ILE A 551 -38.45 26.81 -19.69
CA ILE A 551 -38.87 27.93 -18.81
C ILE A 551 -39.17 29.21 -19.62
N ALA A 552 -38.67 29.33 -20.86
CA ALA A 552 -38.92 30.50 -21.72
C ALA A 552 -40.25 30.43 -22.51
N MET A 553 -40.98 29.31 -22.47
CA MET A 553 -42.27 29.14 -23.17
C MET A 553 -43.50 29.21 -22.25
N MET A 554 -43.32 29.60 -20.98
CA MET A 554 -44.41 29.82 -20.01
C MET A 554 -44.54 31.29 -19.53
N LEU A 555 -43.85 32.24 -20.16
CA LEU A 555 -43.90 33.68 -19.80
C LEU A 555 -44.19 34.64 -20.98
N LEU A 556 -44.94 34.18 -22.00
CA LEU A 556 -45.61 35.05 -22.99
C LEU A 556 -47.06 34.61 -23.19
#